data_AF-A0A8T0WQ46-F1
#
_entry.id   AF-A0A8T0WQ46-F1
#
_cell.length_a   1.000
_cell.length_b   1.000
_cell.length_c   1.000
_cell.angle_alpha   90.00
_cell.angle_beta   90.00
_cell.angle_gamma   90.00
#
_symmetry.space_group_name_H-M   'P 1'
#
loop_
_entity.id
_entity.type
_entity.pdbx_description
1 polymer ?
#
loop_
_entity_poly.entity_id
_entity_poly.type
_entity_poly.pdbx_seq_one_letter_code
_entity_poly.pdbx_strand_id
1 'polypeptide(L)'
;MTLRHNPNGRFVVVCGDGEYIIYTALAWRNRSFGSALEFVWSTDGEYAVRESTSRIKIYSKNFQEKKSIRPSFSAERIFGGVLLAMCTNDFICFYDWAECRLIRRIDVNVKNLYWADSGDLVTIASDSSFYILKYNRDVVSSHLDGGGSVGEEGVEDAFELLHEINERVRTGLWVGDCFIYNNSSWRLNYCVGGEVTTLFHLDRPMYLLGYLANQSRVYLIDKQFNVVGYTLLLSLIEYKTLVMRGDFDRANDVLSSIPKEQYDSVARFLESRGMLEEALEIATDTNYRFDLAVQLGRLEIAKAIATEVQSESKWKQLGELAMSTGKLDMAEECLLYAMDLSGLLLLYSSLGDADGITKLASVAKEQGKNNVSFLCFFMLGKLEECLQLLIESNRIPEAALMARSYLPSKVPEIVALWKKDLQKVNPKAAESLADPNEYPNLFDDWQIALNVEATVAPKRGIYPPAEEYMNHAERSSESLVEAFKNMHVHEDALPNDNEDAVDEVVEDGGVEESQEDAVEVDAEDEGVEESQDDAVEVEAEGSTDGAVLVNGNSSEEQWVLTPEQ
;
A
#
# COMPACT_ATOMS: atom_id res chain seq x y z
N MET A 1 34.33 5.62 37.03
CA MET A 1 33.61 6.81 37.50
C MET A 1 32.17 6.79 36.98
N THR A 2 31.19 7.11 37.81
CA THR A 2 29.77 7.20 37.49
C THR A 2 29.20 8.51 38.05
N LEU A 3 28.27 9.11 37.31
CA LEU A 3 27.55 10.32 37.70
C LEU A 3 26.05 10.01 37.71
N ARG A 4 25.35 10.25 38.83
CA ARG A 4 23.89 10.06 38.92
C ARG A 4 23.24 11.15 39.76
N HIS A 5 22.07 11.62 39.35
CA HIS A 5 21.21 12.40 40.23
C HIS A 5 20.49 11.49 41.23
N ASN A 6 20.08 12.04 42.36
CA ASN A 6 19.05 11.42 43.19
C ASN A 6 17.67 11.60 42.53
N PRO A 7 16.63 10.83 42.91
CA PRO A 7 15.34 10.83 42.20
C PRO A 7 14.65 12.19 42.07
N ASN A 8 14.84 13.10 43.03
CA ASN A 8 14.27 14.44 43.00
C ASN A 8 15.19 15.52 42.40
N GLY A 9 16.33 15.15 41.81
CA GLY A 9 17.27 16.04 41.12
C GLY A 9 18.03 17.04 42.00
N ARG A 10 17.80 17.09 43.32
CA ARG A 10 18.44 18.07 44.22
C ARG A 10 19.91 17.78 44.49
N PHE A 11 20.30 16.51 44.41
CA PHE A 11 21.66 16.05 44.67
C PHE A 11 22.20 15.28 43.46
N VAL A 12 23.51 15.42 43.25
CA VAL A 12 24.27 14.63 42.29
C VAL A 12 25.36 13.89 43.03
N VAL A 13 25.51 12.60 42.76
CA VAL A 13 26.60 11.77 43.26
C VAL A 13 27.61 11.52 42.17
N VAL A 14 28.88 11.70 42.53
CA VAL A 14 30.05 11.29 41.76
C VAL A 14 30.64 10.09 42.51
N CYS A 15 30.78 8.94 41.85
CA CYS A 15 31.40 7.75 42.44
C CYS A 15 32.50 7.24 41.51
N GLY A 16 33.71 7.04 42.02
CA GLY A 16 34.89 6.68 41.22
C GLY A 16 36.09 6.42 42.10
N ASP A 17 37.04 5.64 41.59
CA ASP A 17 38.36 5.40 42.21
C ASP A 17 38.31 4.92 43.68
N GLY A 18 37.22 4.24 44.05
CA GLY A 18 36.98 3.71 45.40
C GLY A 18 36.28 4.68 46.35
N GLU A 19 35.87 5.86 45.89
CA GLU A 19 35.19 6.90 46.67
C GLU A 19 33.88 7.36 46.04
N TYR A 20 33.02 8.00 46.86
CA TYR A 20 31.87 8.75 46.41
C TYR A 20 31.81 10.12 47.09
N ILE A 21 31.27 11.11 46.37
CA ILE A 21 30.95 12.44 46.90
C ILE A 21 29.57 12.86 46.41
N ILE A 22 28.73 13.33 47.34
CA ILE A 22 27.40 13.87 47.08
C ILE A 22 27.47 15.40 47.11
N TYR A 23 27.02 16.04 46.04
CA TYR A 23 26.91 17.49 45.90
C TYR A 23 25.46 17.93 45.76
N THR A 24 25.14 19.18 46.11
CA THR A 24 23.90 19.83 45.65
C THR A 24 23.99 20.10 44.14
N ALA A 25 23.02 19.67 43.35
CA ALA A 25 23.08 19.78 41.88
C ALA A 25 23.23 21.23 41.36
N LEU A 26 22.51 22.19 41.96
CA LEU A 26 22.54 23.60 41.52
C LEU A 26 23.82 24.36 41.91
N ALA A 27 24.36 24.10 43.10
CA ALA A 27 25.39 24.95 43.72
C ALA A 27 26.72 24.23 43.99
N TRP A 28 26.83 22.95 43.58
CA TRP A 28 28.01 22.09 43.75
C TRP A 28 28.60 22.08 45.17
N ARG A 29 27.77 22.28 46.21
CA ARG A 29 28.19 22.22 47.62
C ARG A 29 28.23 20.76 48.06
N ASN A 30 29.38 20.32 48.55
CA ASN A 30 29.56 18.99 49.15
C ASN A 30 28.57 18.80 50.33
N ARG A 31 27.95 17.63 50.41
CA ARG A 31 27.01 17.22 51.47
C ARG A 31 27.46 16.00 52.24
N SER A 32 28.10 15.04 51.58
CA SER A 32 28.56 13.78 52.14
C SER A 32 29.62 13.17 51.23
N PHE A 33 30.52 12.38 51.78
CA PHE A 33 31.56 11.65 51.05
C PHE A 33 31.95 10.38 51.82
N GLY A 34 32.59 9.44 51.14
CA GLY A 34 33.14 8.23 51.77
C GLY A 34 33.66 7.23 50.75
N SER A 35 34.12 6.07 51.22
CA SER A 35 34.61 5.00 50.34
C SER A 35 33.46 4.15 49.79
N ALA A 36 33.46 3.92 48.48
CA ALA A 36 32.50 3.08 47.77
C ALA A 36 33.06 2.60 46.41
N LEU A 37 32.85 1.32 46.10
CA LEU A 37 33.01 0.78 44.75
C LEU A 37 31.81 1.14 43.88
N GLU A 38 30.61 1.15 44.48
CA GLU A 38 29.34 1.48 43.85
C GLU A 38 28.42 2.24 44.80
N PHE A 39 27.53 3.05 44.20
CA PHE A 39 26.55 3.87 44.88
C PHE A 39 25.20 3.76 44.17
N VAL A 40 24.11 3.58 44.93
CA VAL A 40 22.73 3.56 44.40
C VAL A 40 21.75 4.32 45.30
N TRP A 41 20.77 4.97 44.67
CA TRP A 41 19.65 5.64 45.34
C TRP A 41 18.42 4.72 45.41
N SER A 42 17.71 4.75 46.53
CA SER A 42 16.29 4.36 46.60
C SER A 42 15.42 5.41 45.89
N THR A 43 14.21 5.04 45.47
CA THR A 43 13.19 6.00 44.95
C THR A 43 12.89 7.11 45.95
N ASP A 44 12.98 6.79 47.25
CA ASP A 44 12.73 7.68 48.38
C ASP A 44 13.86 8.70 48.66
N GLY A 45 15.05 8.53 48.07
CA GLY A 45 16.23 9.38 48.29
C GLY A 45 17.11 8.96 49.48
N GLU A 46 16.85 7.80 50.09
CA GLU A 46 17.86 7.04 50.84
C GLU A 46 18.88 6.43 49.87
N TYR A 47 20.06 6.03 50.34
CA TYR A 47 21.08 5.44 49.47
C TYR A 47 21.84 4.28 50.10
N ALA A 48 22.36 3.39 49.25
CA ALA A 48 23.27 2.33 49.64
C ALA A 48 24.60 2.47 48.90
N VAL A 49 25.69 2.09 49.58
CA VAL A 49 27.03 2.00 49.00
C VAL A 49 27.65 0.64 49.24
N ARG A 50 28.36 0.14 48.23
CA ARG A 50 29.13 -1.11 48.30
C ARG A 50 30.58 -0.76 48.63
N GLU A 51 30.96 -0.87 49.90
CA GLU A 51 32.33 -0.60 50.37
C GLU A 51 33.27 -1.75 49.96
N SER A 52 32.76 -2.99 49.96
CA SER A 52 33.42 -4.16 49.39
C SER A 52 32.37 -5.19 48.92
N THR A 53 32.80 -6.28 48.28
CA THR A 53 31.91 -7.39 47.89
C THR A 53 31.18 -8.04 49.06
N SER A 54 31.66 -7.88 50.29
CA SER A 54 31.03 -8.43 51.51
C SER A 54 30.54 -7.35 52.47
N ARG A 55 30.44 -6.08 52.05
CA ARG A 55 30.04 -4.99 52.94
C ARG A 55 29.27 -3.89 52.21
N ILE A 56 28.00 -3.77 52.57
CA ILE A 56 27.09 -2.75 52.06
C ILE A 56 26.65 -1.88 53.25
N LYS A 57 26.61 -0.57 53.05
CA LYS A 57 26.13 0.40 54.05
C LYS A 57 24.93 1.15 53.50
N ILE A 58 23.88 1.26 54.30
CA ILE A 58 22.64 1.98 53.98
C ILE A 58 22.62 3.29 54.78
N TYR A 59 22.30 4.38 54.11
CA TYR A 59 22.27 5.74 54.65
C TYR A 59 20.88 6.36 54.47
N SER A 60 20.46 7.09 55.49
CA SER A 60 19.22 7.88 55.48
C SER A 60 19.27 9.05 54.48
N LYS A 61 18.09 9.62 54.18
CA LYS A 61 17.94 10.87 53.40
C LYS A 61 18.74 12.06 53.95
N ASN A 62 19.16 11.99 55.21
CA ASN A 62 19.96 13.01 55.91
C ASN A 62 21.47 12.70 55.92
N PHE A 63 21.94 11.76 55.08
CA PHE A 63 23.35 11.34 54.95
C PHE A 63 23.95 10.66 56.20
N GLN A 64 23.12 10.25 57.16
CA GLN A 64 23.56 9.47 58.33
C GLN A 64 23.46 7.97 58.05
N GLU A 65 24.50 7.22 58.43
CA GLU A 65 24.54 5.75 58.31
C GLU A 65 23.44 5.14 59.19
N LYS A 66 22.53 4.36 58.57
CA LYS A 66 21.48 3.61 59.27
C LYS A 66 21.99 2.22 59.69
N LYS A 67 22.65 1.52 58.75
CA LYS A 67 22.95 0.09 58.88
C LYS A 67 24.16 -0.30 58.03
N SER A 68 25.06 -1.10 58.59
CA SER A 68 26.11 -1.81 57.85
C SER A 68 25.78 -3.30 57.82
N ILE A 69 25.86 -3.91 56.65
CA ILE A 69 25.35 -5.24 56.35
C ILE A 69 26.43 -6.05 55.64
N ARG A 70 26.56 -7.31 56.04
CA ARG A 70 27.37 -8.32 55.37
C ARG A 70 26.43 -9.32 54.72
N PRO A 71 26.27 -9.31 53.38
CA PRO A 71 25.47 -10.30 52.68
C PRO A 71 26.05 -11.72 52.90
N SER A 72 25.21 -12.74 52.74
CA SER A 72 25.61 -14.15 52.82
C SER A 72 26.48 -14.59 51.63
N PHE A 73 26.47 -13.81 50.54
CA PHE A 73 27.23 -14.03 49.31
C PHE A 73 28.12 -12.83 48.98
N SER A 74 29.02 -12.99 48.01
CA SER A 74 29.82 -11.89 47.45
C SER A 74 28.95 -11.05 46.51
N ALA A 75 28.48 -9.89 46.98
CA ALA A 75 27.73 -8.94 46.15
C ALA A 75 28.68 -8.29 45.13
N GLU A 76 28.48 -8.61 43.85
CA GLU A 76 29.30 -8.08 42.76
C GLU A 76 28.81 -6.71 42.30
N ARG A 77 27.49 -6.53 42.23
CA ARG A 77 26.84 -5.25 41.91
C ARG A 77 25.65 -4.99 42.83
N ILE A 78 25.32 -3.72 43.02
CA ILE A 78 24.07 -3.28 43.66
C ILE A 78 23.22 -2.42 42.72
N PHE A 79 21.91 -2.52 42.85
CA PHE A 79 20.92 -1.71 42.14
C PHE A 79 19.96 -1.04 43.13
N GLY A 80 19.51 0.16 42.77
CA GLY A 80 18.56 0.94 43.53
C GLY A 80 17.17 0.99 42.90
N GLY A 81 16.30 1.84 43.44
CA GLY A 81 14.88 1.94 43.09
C GLY A 81 13.98 1.64 44.28
N VAL A 82 12.85 0.97 44.04
CA VAL A 82 11.85 0.65 45.08
C VAL A 82 12.44 -0.23 46.18
N LEU A 83 13.27 -1.20 45.77
CA LEU A 83 13.99 -2.13 46.64
C LEU A 83 15.50 -2.01 46.41
N LEU A 84 16.28 -2.39 47.42
CA LEU A 84 17.73 -2.53 47.31
C LEU A 84 18.02 -3.90 46.70
N ALA A 85 18.55 -3.95 45.50
CA ALA A 85 18.95 -5.20 44.86
C ALA A 85 20.45 -5.44 45.00
N MET A 86 20.85 -6.67 45.33
CA MET A 86 22.24 -7.12 45.39
C MET A 86 22.36 -8.34 44.48
N CYS A 87 23.31 -8.34 43.53
CA CYS A 87 23.45 -9.45 42.58
C CYS A 87 24.85 -10.05 42.55
N THR A 88 24.89 -11.32 42.14
CA THR A 88 26.08 -12.04 41.65
C THR A 88 26.06 -12.03 40.11
N ASN A 89 26.78 -12.95 39.46
CA ASN A 89 26.61 -13.20 38.02
C ASN A 89 25.39 -14.08 37.70
N ASP A 90 24.91 -14.88 38.66
CA ASP A 90 23.91 -15.92 38.42
C ASP A 90 22.53 -15.58 39.00
N PHE A 91 22.46 -14.72 40.02
CA PHE A 91 21.22 -14.37 40.70
C PHE A 91 21.18 -12.94 41.24
N ILE A 92 19.96 -12.46 41.50
CA ILE A 92 19.67 -11.17 42.15
C ILE A 92 18.78 -11.37 43.37
N CYS A 93 19.14 -10.75 44.49
CA CYS A 93 18.36 -10.73 45.72
C CYS A 93 17.85 -9.31 45.97
N PHE A 94 16.53 -9.18 46.14
CA PHE A 94 15.85 -7.93 46.49
C PHE A 94 15.66 -7.83 48.00
N TYR A 95 15.92 -6.64 48.55
CA TYR A 95 15.83 -6.34 49.97
C TYR A 95 15.02 -5.07 50.22
N ASP A 96 14.31 -5.03 51.35
CA ASP A 96 13.68 -3.82 51.87
C ASP A 96 14.75 -2.76 52.27
N TRP A 97 14.46 -1.47 52.11
CA TRP A 97 15.37 -0.39 52.52
C TRP A 97 15.37 -0.11 54.03
N ALA A 98 14.26 -0.38 54.74
CA ALA A 98 14.13 -0.03 56.15
C ALA A 98 14.93 -0.96 57.07
N GLU A 99 14.73 -2.26 56.92
CA GLU A 99 15.37 -3.32 57.70
C GLU A 99 16.34 -4.19 56.89
N CYS A 100 16.31 -4.15 55.55
CA CYS A 100 17.11 -5.04 54.69
C CYS A 100 16.84 -6.53 54.98
N ARG A 101 15.56 -6.86 55.16
CA ARG A 101 15.06 -8.23 55.06
C ARG A 101 15.04 -8.65 53.59
N LEU A 102 15.36 -9.92 53.30
CA LEU A 102 15.23 -10.50 51.96
C LEU A 102 13.75 -10.54 51.57
N ILE A 103 13.44 -10.05 50.38
CA ILE A 103 12.08 -10.07 49.81
C ILE A 103 11.94 -11.22 48.80
N ARG A 104 12.83 -11.31 47.81
CA ARG A 104 12.88 -12.42 46.84
C ARG A 104 14.30 -12.57 46.30
N ARG A 105 14.71 -13.82 46.07
CA ARG A 105 15.83 -14.17 45.19
C ARG A 105 15.28 -14.63 43.84
N ILE A 106 15.89 -14.15 42.75
CA ILE A 106 15.59 -14.56 41.38
C ILE A 106 16.89 -15.01 40.72
N ASP A 107 16.92 -16.26 40.25
CA ASP A 107 18.09 -16.87 39.60
C ASP A 107 18.12 -16.49 38.12
N VAL A 108 18.66 -15.28 37.85
CA VAL A 108 18.84 -14.71 36.52
C VAL A 108 20.12 -13.86 36.49
N ASN A 109 20.89 -13.96 35.40
CA ASN A 109 22.03 -13.09 35.15
C ASN A 109 21.55 -11.65 34.88
N VAL A 110 21.83 -10.74 35.81
CA VAL A 110 21.42 -9.34 35.70
C VAL A 110 22.57 -8.49 35.18
N LYS A 111 22.36 -7.79 34.06
CA LYS A 111 23.27 -6.74 33.56
C LYS A 111 22.86 -5.35 34.05
N ASN A 112 21.57 -5.04 34.01
CA ASN A 112 20.98 -3.82 34.54
C ASN A 112 19.58 -4.07 35.10
N LEU A 113 19.12 -3.16 35.96
CA LEU A 113 17.79 -3.15 36.56
C LEU A 113 17.14 -1.79 36.35
N TYR A 114 15.86 -1.77 35.93
CA TYR A 114 15.08 -0.55 35.69
C TYR A 114 13.71 -0.66 36.35
N TRP A 115 13.44 0.17 37.35
CA TRP A 115 12.12 0.28 37.98
C TRP A 115 11.24 1.29 37.24
N ALA A 116 9.93 1.03 37.19
CA ALA A 116 8.94 2.02 36.79
C ALA A 116 8.69 3.04 37.90
N ASP A 117 8.24 4.24 37.53
CA ASP A 117 7.98 5.32 38.49
C ASP A 117 6.79 5.02 39.44
N SER A 118 5.86 4.15 39.03
CA SER A 118 4.82 3.59 39.90
C SER A 118 5.41 2.72 41.03
N GLY A 119 6.51 2.04 40.72
CA GLY A 119 7.16 1.07 41.59
C GLY A 119 6.58 -0.35 41.50
N ASP A 120 5.53 -0.56 40.71
CA ASP A 120 4.85 -1.86 40.56
C ASP A 120 5.47 -2.73 39.46
N LEU A 121 6.28 -2.15 38.56
CA LEU A 121 6.95 -2.85 37.46
C LEU A 121 8.47 -2.70 37.54
N VAL A 122 9.19 -3.77 37.21
CA VAL A 122 10.65 -3.78 37.11
C VAL A 122 11.10 -4.56 35.87
N THR A 123 12.09 -4.04 35.16
CA THR A 123 12.80 -4.74 34.09
C THR A 123 14.15 -5.22 34.58
N ILE A 124 14.37 -6.54 34.51
CA ILE A 124 15.69 -7.16 34.63
C ILE A 124 16.25 -7.31 33.22
N ALA A 125 17.32 -6.58 32.89
CA ALA A 125 18.01 -6.71 31.62
C ALA A 125 19.22 -7.64 31.77
N SER A 126 19.29 -8.68 30.94
CA SER A 126 20.39 -9.65 30.86
C SER A 126 21.29 -9.37 29.64
N ASP A 127 22.14 -10.32 29.24
CA ASP A 127 23.02 -10.13 28.08
C ASP A 127 22.40 -10.45 26.72
N SER A 128 21.33 -11.24 26.68
CA SER A 128 20.60 -11.64 25.45
C SER A 128 19.11 -11.28 25.47
N SER A 129 18.49 -11.26 26.65
CA SER A 129 17.07 -11.02 26.88
C SER A 129 16.83 -9.98 27.98
N PHE A 130 15.57 -9.57 28.16
CA PHE A 130 15.11 -8.88 29.36
C PHE A 130 13.75 -9.39 29.81
N TYR A 131 13.50 -9.27 31.12
CA TYR A 131 12.31 -9.79 31.79
C TYR A 131 11.58 -8.63 32.45
N ILE A 132 10.28 -8.50 32.19
CA ILE A 132 9.39 -7.56 32.87
C ILE A 132 8.65 -8.32 33.96
N LEU A 133 8.84 -7.89 35.21
CA LEU A 133 8.18 -8.46 36.38
C LEU A 133 7.32 -7.40 37.08
N LYS A 134 6.21 -7.84 37.65
CA LYS A 134 5.36 -7.05 38.53
C LYS A 134 5.72 -7.34 39.98
N TYR A 135 5.80 -6.28 40.80
CA TYR A 135 6.12 -6.35 42.22
C TYR A 135 4.85 -6.22 43.07
N ASN A 136 4.49 -7.28 43.80
CA ASN A 136 3.25 -7.34 44.59
C ASN A 136 3.49 -6.84 46.03
N ARG A 137 3.55 -5.51 46.19
CA ARG A 137 3.88 -4.86 47.48
C ARG A 137 2.98 -5.31 48.65
N ASP A 138 1.68 -5.48 48.42
CA ASP A 138 0.71 -5.83 49.46
C ASP A 138 0.85 -7.28 49.97
N VAL A 139 1.34 -8.18 49.11
CA VAL A 139 1.66 -9.56 49.50
C VAL A 139 2.90 -9.58 50.39
N VAL A 140 3.91 -8.78 50.03
CA VAL A 140 5.15 -8.65 50.81
C VAL A 140 4.90 -8.01 52.19
N SER A 141 4.11 -6.94 52.28
CA SER A 141 3.76 -6.35 53.58
C SER A 141 2.98 -7.34 54.46
N SER A 142 1.95 -7.97 53.91
CA SER A 142 1.13 -8.96 54.62
C SER A 142 1.98 -10.14 55.16
N HIS A 143 2.94 -10.63 54.39
CA HIS A 143 3.83 -11.72 54.80
C HIS A 143 4.87 -11.27 55.86
N LEU A 144 5.40 -10.05 55.75
CA LEU A 144 6.37 -9.50 56.71
C LEU A 144 5.73 -9.13 58.05
N ASP A 145 4.51 -8.58 58.04
CA ASP A 145 3.73 -8.24 59.23
C ASP A 145 3.12 -9.48 59.89
N GLY A 146 2.76 -10.50 59.10
CA GLY A 146 2.29 -11.81 59.57
C GLY A 146 3.37 -12.67 60.25
N GLY A 147 4.63 -12.22 60.27
CA GLY A 147 5.73 -12.92 60.93
C GLY A 147 6.17 -14.22 60.22
N GLY A 148 5.83 -14.39 58.94
CA GLY A 148 6.20 -15.57 58.17
C GLY A 148 7.71 -15.74 58.07
N SER A 149 8.20 -16.97 58.25
CA SER A 149 9.63 -17.28 58.12
C SER A 149 10.08 -17.10 56.67
N VAL A 150 10.82 -16.02 56.41
CA VAL A 150 11.46 -15.77 55.12
C VAL A 150 12.49 -16.88 54.87
N GLY A 151 12.20 -17.78 53.94
CA GLY A 151 13.12 -18.84 53.52
C GLY A 151 14.34 -18.29 52.76
N GLU A 152 15.26 -19.16 52.35
CA GLU A 152 16.49 -18.73 51.66
C GLU A 152 16.22 -18.01 50.32
N GLU A 153 15.04 -18.16 49.74
CA GLU A 153 14.64 -17.48 48.49
C GLU A 153 13.65 -16.31 48.66
N GLY A 154 13.23 -15.99 49.89
CA GLY A 154 12.24 -14.93 50.13
C GLY A 154 10.76 -15.37 50.07
N VAL A 155 9.88 -14.42 49.75
CA VAL A 155 8.43 -14.57 49.56
C VAL A 155 8.16 -14.81 48.07
N GLU A 156 7.72 -16.01 47.70
CA GLU A 156 7.59 -16.44 46.30
C GLU A 156 6.73 -15.49 45.44
N ASP A 157 5.52 -15.19 45.91
CA ASP A 157 4.52 -14.32 45.25
C ASP A 157 4.90 -12.82 45.20
N ALA A 158 6.06 -12.42 45.73
CA ALA A 158 6.52 -11.03 45.72
C ALA A 158 6.74 -10.48 44.30
N PHE A 159 7.10 -11.36 43.36
CA PHE A 159 7.31 -11.00 41.96
C PHE A 159 6.58 -11.97 41.02
N GLU A 160 5.83 -11.41 40.08
CA GLU A 160 5.13 -12.11 39.01
C GLU A 160 5.85 -11.81 37.68
N LEU A 161 6.31 -12.83 36.97
CA LEU A 161 6.90 -12.65 35.63
C LEU A 161 5.77 -12.37 34.63
N LEU A 162 5.73 -11.17 34.05
CA LEU A 162 4.74 -10.82 33.03
C LEU A 162 5.21 -11.21 31.64
N HIS A 163 6.43 -10.83 31.27
CA HIS A 163 6.95 -11.00 29.91
C HIS A 163 8.45 -11.26 29.89
N GLU A 164 8.87 -12.14 28.97
CA GLU A 164 10.28 -12.36 28.59
C GLU A 164 10.45 -11.92 27.13
N ILE A 165 11.45 -11.08 26.86
CA ILE A 165 11.74 -10.55 25.53
C ILE A 165 13.19 -10.85 25.15
N ASN A 166 13.36 -11.54 24.03
CA ASN A 166 14.65 -11.96 23.48
C ASN A 166 15.39 -10.85 22.71
N GLU A 167 15.55 -9.68 23.35
CA GLU A 167 16.42 -8.60 22.86
C GLU A 167 17.43 -8.12 23.91
N ARG A 168 18.61 -7.73 23.44
CA ARG A 168 19.68 -7.17 24.29
C ARG A 168 19.49 -5.67 24.53
N VAL A 169 19.04 -5.32 25.74
CA VAL A 169 18.99 -3.93 26.23
C VAL A 169 20.40 -3.36 26.43
N ARG A 170 20.65 -2.16 25.88
CA ARG A 170 21.88 -1.37 26.11
C ARG A 170 21.66 -0.32 27.19
N THR A 171 20.61 0.48 27.03
CA THR A 171 20.03 1.34 28.06
C THR A 171 18.51 1.27 27.98
N GLY A 172 17.82 1.51 29.09
CA GLY A 172 16.36 1.55 29.16
C GLY A 172 15.88 2.55 30.21
N LEU A 173 14.61 2.91 30.11
CA LEU A 173 13.85 3.69 31.08
C LEU A 173 12.36 3.35 30.97
N TRP A 174 11.61 3.58 32.03
CA TRP A 174 10.15 3.47 32.03
C TRP A 174 9.50 4.84 31.83
N VAL A 175 8.34 4.87 31.18
CA VAL A 175 7.43 6.01 31.15
C VAL A 175 6.01 5.48 31.31
N GLY A 176 5.44 5.62 32.51
CA GLY A 176 4.26 4.83 32.88
C GLY A 176 4.55 3.33 32.70
N ASP A 177 3.64 2.61 32.05
CA ASP A 177 3.77 1.17 31.79
C ASP A 177 4.52 0.84 30.48
N CYS A 178 5.20 1.83 29.89
CA CYS A 178 5.96 1.69 28.66
C CYS A 178 7.47 1.61 28.95
N PHE A 179 8.09 0.46 28.68
CA PHE A 179 9.53 0.28 28.83
C PHE A 179 10.24 0.66 27.52
N ILE A 180 10.88 1.83 27.50
CA ILE A 180 11.61 2.35 26.35
C ILE A 180 13.07 1.94 26.49
N TYR A 181 13.66 1.37 25.45
CA TYR A 181 15.04 0.93 25.47
C TYR A 181 15.71 1.07 24.12
N ASN A 182 17.04 1.04 24.10
CA ASN A 182 17.79 0.87 22.86
C ASN A 182 18.61 -0.42 22.89
N ASN A 183 18.78 -1.03 21.72
CA ASN A 183 19.45 -2.31 21.57
C ASN A 183 20.84 -2.18 20.91
N SER A 184 21.53 -3.31 20.74
CA SER A 184 22.88 -3.32 20.13
C SER A 184 22.86 -3.04 18.62
N SER A 185 21.72 -3.24 17.95
CA SER A 185 21.46 -2.98 16.53
C SER A 185 21.01 -1.54 16.25
N TRP A 186 21.23 -0.63 17.21
CA TRP A 186 20.95 0.80 17.13
C TRP A 186 19.48 1.12 16.84
N ARG A 187 18.54 0.30 17.30
CA ARG A 187 17.11 0.64 17.32
C ARG A 187 16.73 1.24 18.66
N LEU A 188 15.91 2.30 18.62
CA LEU A 188 15.15 2.81 19.75
C LEU A 188 13.79 2.12 19.72
N ASN A 189 13.56 1.23 20.67
CA ASN A 189 12.37 0.40 20.80
C ASN A 189 11.58 0.83 22.04
N TYR A 190 10.29 0.47 22.07
CA TYR A 190 9.54 0.37 23.32
C TYR A 190 8.89 -1.00 23.43
N CYS A 191 8.62 -1.41 24.66
CA CYS A 191 7.83 -2.59 25.00
C CYS A 191 6.65 -2.19 25.89
N VAL A 192 5.45 -2.62 25.52
CA VAL A 192 4.23 -2.51 26.33
C VAL A 192 3.50 -3.86 26.26
N GLY A 193 3.18 -4.46 27.40
CA GLY A 193 2.44 -5.73 27.43
C GLY A 193 3.15 -6.90 26.72
N GLY A 194 4.48 -6.87 26.64
CA GLY A 194 5.29 -7.88 25.94
C GLY A 194 5.51 -7.62 24.46
N GLU A 195 4.73 -6.73 23.83
CA GLU A 195 4.91 -6.37 22.43
C GLU A 195 6.04 -5.35 22.26
N VAL A 196 6.99 -5.64 21.38
CA VAL A 196 8.12 -4.74 21.03
C VAL A 196 7.81 -4.01 19.73
N THR A 197 7.95 -2.68 19.74
CA THR A 197 7.86 -1.85 18.53
C THR A 197 9.06 -0.91 18.41
N THR A 198 9.64 -0.84 17.21
CA THR A 198 10.70 0.13 16.89
C THR A 198 10.11 1.51 16.59
N LEU A 199 10.60 2.53 17.29
CA LEU A 199 10.27 3.94 17.04
C LEU A 199 11.17 4.53 15.95
N PHE A 200 12.49 4.36 16.13
CA PHE A 200 13.50 4.96 15.28
C PHE A 200 14.69 4.03 15.11
N HIS A 201 15.25 4.03 13.90
CA HIS A 201 16.60 3.54 13.65
C HIS A 201 17.57 4.70 13.94
N LEU A 202 18.55 4.45 14.80
CA LEU A 202 19.57 5.41 15.21
C LEU A 202 20.76 5.29 14.26
N ASP A 203 21.33 6.43 13.88
CA ASP A 203 22.51 6.55 13.01
C ASP A 203 23.81 6.14 13.72
N ARG A 204 23.82 6.15 15.05
CA ARG A 204 25.01 5.89 15.87
C ARG A 204 24.70 5.31 17.26
N PRO A 205 25.72 4.80 18.00
CA PRO A 205 25.52 4.24 19.33
C PRO A 205 25.15 5.30 20.39
N MET A 206 23.86 5.48 20.61
CA MET A 206 23.30 6.38 21.62
C MET A 206 23.06 5.69 22.98
N TYR A 207 22.74 6.49 24.00
CA TYR A 207 22.37 6.07 25.36
C TYR A 207 21.19 6.93 25.86
N LEU A 208 20.20 6.31 26.49
CA LEU A 208 19.03 7.00 27.02
C LEU A 208 19.38 7.90 28.23
N LEU A 209 18.88 9.14 28.21
CA LEU A 209 18.99 10.10 29.31
C LEU A 209 17.72 10.19 30.17
N GLY A 210 16.56 10.24 29.52
CA GLY A 210 15.29 10.55 30.19
C GLY A 210 14.18 10.87 29.20
N TYR A 211 12.94 10.91 29.68
CA TYR A 211 11.77 11.39 28.96
C TYR A 211 11.27 12.71 29.57
N LEU A 212 10.91 13.67 28.74
CA LEU A 212 10.30 14.94 29.15
C LEU A 212 8.85 15.01 28.67
N ALA A 213 7.91 14.73 29.59
CA ALA A 213 6.48 14.70 29.30
C ALA A 213 5.93 16.02 28.73
N ASN A 214 6.42 17.16 29.25
CA ASN A 214 6.03 18.50 28.78
C ASN A 214 6.42 18.80 27.32
N GLN A 215 7.31 18.00 26.71
CA GLN A 215 7.72 18.12 25.32
C GLN A 215 7.39 16.85 24.50
N SER A 216 6.83 15.81 25.14
CA SER A 216 6.61 14.48 24.56
C SER A 216 7.86 13.97 23.82
N ARG A 217 9.03 14.03 24.46
CA ARG A 217 10.33 13.66 23.86
C ARG A 217 11.19 12.81 24.77
N VAL A 218 11.79 11.77 24.19
CA VAL A 218 12.86 10.98 24.80
C VAL A 218 14.20 11.56 24.37
N TYR A 219 15.07 11.82 25.33
CA TYR A 219 16.42 12.33 25.09
C TYR A 219 17.45 11.21 25.15
N LEU A 220 18.35 11.23 24.17
CA LEU A 220 19.48 10.34 24.07
C LEU A 220 20.78 11.14 23.91
N ILE A 221 21.90 10.53 24.30
CA ILE A 221 23.25 11.11 24.19
C ILE A 221 24.22 10.12 23.53
N ASP A 222 25.16 10.61 22.73
CA ASP A 222 26.30 9.81 22.23
C ASP A 222 27.55 9.94 23.13
N LYS A 223 28.62 9.24 22.76
CA LYS A 223 29.91 9.31 23.48
C LYS A 223 30.64 10.66 23.30
N GLN A 224 30.19 11.49 22.37
CA GLN A 224 30.70 12.82 22.08
C GLN A 224 29.89 13.91 22.80
N PHE A 225 28.96 13.52 23.67
CA PHE A 225 28.04 14.38 24.43
C PHE A 225 27.03 15.17 23.58
N ASN A 226 26.80 14.78 22.32
CA ASN A 226 25.70 15.36 21.54
C ASN A 226 24.37 14.79 22.05
N VAL A 227 23.42 15.68 22.36
CA VAL A 227 22.10 15.32 22.85
C VAL A 227 21.08 15.42 21.70
N VAL A 228 20.31 14.34 21.48
CA VAL A 228 19.26 14.26 20.45
C VAL A 228 17.94 13.90 21.11
N GLY A 229 16.86 14.61 20.76
CA GLY A 229 15.52 14.39 21.31
C GLY A 229 14.55 13.83 20.27
N TYR A 230 14.11 12.59 20.45
CA TYR A 230 13.14 11.92 19.59
C TYR A 230 11.72 12.11 20.13
N THR A 231 10.77 12.43 19.26
CA THR A 231 9.35 12.59 19.64
C THR A 231 8.78 11.25 20.05
N LEU A 232 8.12 11.22 21.21
CA LEU A 232 7.39 10.07 21.74
C LEU A 232 6.07 10.54 22.35
N LEU A 233 5.00 10.36 21.58
CA LEU A 233 3.62 10.64 22.01
C LEU A 233 3.07 9.42 22.74
N LEU A 234 2.86 9.54 24.05
CA LEU A 234 2.33 8.44 24.86
C LEU A 234 0.90 8.05 24.44
N SER A 235 0.06 9.02 24.07
CA SER A 235 -1.28 8.76 23.55
C SER A 235 -1.26 7.92 22.27
N LEU A 236 -0.27 8.10 21.40
CA LEU A 236 -0.10 7.27 20.20
C LEU A 236 0.32 5.82 20.55
N ILE A 237 1.14 5.63 21.59
CA ILE A 237 1.52 4.30 22.07
C ILE A 237 0.34 3.62 22.76
N GLU A 238 -0.38 4.34 23.61
CA GLU A 238 -1.57 3.85 24.33
C GLU A 238 -2.66 3.44 23.33
N TYR A 239 -2.96 4.28 22.33
CA TYR A 239 -3.88 3.94 21.25
C TYR A 239 -3.47 2.65 20.52
N LYS A 240 -2.20 2.56 20.07
CA LYS A 240 -1.69 1.36 19.40
C LYS A 240 -1.79 0.13 20.30
N THR A 241 -1.47 0.27 21.59
CA THR A 241 -1.59 -0.81 22.58
C THR A 241 -3.03 -1.28 22.77
N LEU A 242 -3.99 -0.35 22.87
CA LEU A 242 -5.41 -0.67 23.05
C LEU A 242 -5.98 -1.38 21.81
N VAL A 243 -5.63 -0.91 20.61
CA VAL A 243 -5.96 -1.59 19.34
C VAL A 243 -5.37 -2.99 19.29
N MET A 244 -4.10 -3.19 19.69
CA MET A 244 -3.46 -4.52 19.73
C MET A 244 -4.13 -5.47 20.73
N ARG A 245 -4.76 -4.94 21.80
CA ARG A 245 -5.54 -5.72 22.77
C ARG A 245 -6.99 -5.97 22.34
N GLY A 246 -7.48 -5.30 21.30
CA GLY A 246 -8.89 -5.32 20.87
C GLY A 246 -9.82 -4.40 21.67
N ASP A 247 -9.28 -3.52 22.53
CA ASP A 247 -10.05 -2.57 23.36
C ASP A 247 -10.39 -1.29 22.56
N PHE A 248 -11.17 -1.43 21.48
CA PHE A 248 -11.43 -0.34 20.52
C PHE A 248 -12.17 0.86 21.11
N ASP A 249 -13.14 0.64 22.00
CA ASP A 249 -13.89 1.74 22.65
C ASP A 249 -12.94 2.71 23.37
N ARG A 250 -12.01 2.15 24.15
CA ARG A 250 -10.99 2.91 24.87
C ARG A 250 -9.95 3.53 23.93
N ALA A 251 -9.62 2.87 22.83
CA ALA A 251 -8.74 3.45 21.81
C ALA A 251 -9.38 4.72 21.21
N ASN A 252 -10.68 4.69 20.92
CA ASN A 252 -11.41 5.85 20.37
C ASN A 252 -11.49 7.03 21.35
N ASP A 253 -11.60 6.79 22.65
CA ASP A 253 -11.46 7.86 23.67
C ASP A 253 -10.08 8.54 23.58
N VAL A 254 -9.01 7.73 23.51
CA VAL A 254 -7.61 8.20 23.45
C VAL A 254 -7.29 8.91 22.12
N LEU A 255 -7.92 8.53 21.00
CA LEU A 255 -7.72 9.12 19.67
C LEU A 255 -7.85 10.65 19.69
N SER A 256 -8.80 11.17 20.48
CA SER A 256 -9.04 12.61 20.65
C SER A 256 -7.84 13.40 21.21
N SER A 257 -6.93 12.72 21.90
CA SER A 257 -5.71 13.28 22.49
C SER A 257 -4.47 13.21 21.59
N ILE A 258 -4.59 12.56 20.42
CA ILE A 258 -3.51 12.46 19.44
C ILE A 258 -3.49 13.73 18.57
N PRO A 259 -2.31 14.32 18.29
CA PRO A 259 -2.21 15.43 17.33
C PRO A 259 -2.62 15.00 15.91
N LYS A 260 -3.36 15.85 15.19
CA LYS A 260 -3.88 15.54 13.85
C LYS A 260 -2.78 15.20 12.84
N GLU A 261 -1.59 15.74 13.02
CA GLU A 261 -0.40 15.48 12.21
C GLU A 261 0.08 14.02 12.30
N GLN A 262 -0.46 13.21 13.21
CA GLN A 262 -0.19 11.78 13.34
C GLN A 262 -1.35 10.90 12.89
N TYR A 263 -2.48 11.46 12.44
CA TYR A 263 -3.66 10.65 12.08
C TYR A 263 -3.38 9.72 10.90
N ASP A 264 -2.65 10.17 9.87
CA ASP A 264 -2.23 9.28 8.76
C ASP A 264 -1.22 8.20 9.19
N SER A 265 -0.54 8.36 10.34
CA SER A 265 0.33 7.33 10.94
C SER A 265 -0.49 6.31 11.76
N VAL A 266 -1.59 6.75 12.36
CA VAL A 266 -2.60 5.89 13.00
C VAL A 266 -3.35 5.08 11.94
N ALA A 267 -3.82 5.72 10.87
CA ALA A 267 -4.56 5.08 9.79
C ALA A 267 -3.74 4.01 9.06
N ARG A 268 -2.46 4.26 8.74
CA ARG A 268 -1.55 3.22 8.20
C ARG A 268 -1.28 2.07 9.17
N PHE A 269 -1.29 2.33 10.47
CA PHE A 269 -1.20 1.28 11.46
C PHE A 269 -2.47 0.40 11.47
N LEU A 270 -3.65 0.99 11.37
CA LEU A 270 -4.93 0.26 11.27
C LEU A 270 -5.05 -0.54 9.96
N GLU A 271 -4.69 0.06 8.82
CA GLU A 271 -4.56 -0.61 7.52
C GLU A 271 -3.65 -1.85 7.62
N SER A 272 -2.49 -1.74 8.27
CA SER A 272 -1.56 -2.87 8.48
C SER A 272 -2.13 -4.01 9.35
N ARG A 273 -3.26 -3.77 10.04
CA ARG A 273 -4.02 -4.76 10.82
C ARG A 273 -5.29 -5.24 10.10
N GLY A 274 -5.56 -4.77 8.88
CA GLY A 274 -6.77 -5.07 8.11
C GLY A 274 -7.99 -4.22 8.49
N MET A 275 -7.83 -3.25 9.38
CA MET A 275 -8.90 -2.33 9.84
C MET A 275 -9.04 -1.15 8.88
N LEU A 276 -9.54 -1.46 7.68
CA LEU A 276 -9.60 -0.50 6.57
C LEU A 276 -10.68 0.58 6.77
N GLU A 277 -11.82 0.24 7.38
CA GLU A 277 -12.92 1.20 7.57
C GLU A 277 -12.54 2.28 8.58
N GLU A 278 -11.94 1.89 9.69
CA GLU A 278 -11.42 2.78 10.74
C GLU A 278 -10.21 3.59 10.22
N ALA A 279 -9.36 2.98 9.40
CA ALA A 279 -8.28 3.70 8.70
C ALA A 279 -8.84 4.80 7.78
N LEU A 280 -9.91 4.52 7.03
CA LEU A 280 -10.55 5.49 6.14
C LEU A 280 -11.19 6.66 6.91
N GLU A 281 -11.79 6.41 8.06
CA GLU A 281 -12.36 7.46 8.91
C GLU A 281 -11.29 8.41 9.45
N ILE A 282 -10.17 7.86 9.92
CA ILE A 282 -9.07 8.61 10.56
C ILE A 282 -8.15 9.30 9.53
N ALA A 283 -8.00 8.75 8.32
CA ALA A 283 -7.13 9.28 7.28
C ALA A 283 -7.48 10.74 6.90
N THR A 284 -6.47 11.61 6.98
CA THR A 284 -6.55 13.04 6.67
C THR A 284 -5.96 13.40 5.31
N ASP A 285 -4.97 12.66 4.82
CA ASP A 285 -4.43 12.85 3.46
C ASP A 285 -5.42 12.38 2.38
N THR A 286 -5.71 13.23 1.40
CA THR A 286 -6.71 12.97 0.36
C THR A 286 -6.26 11.94 -0.68
N ASN A 287 -4.97 11.68 -0.84
CA ASN A 287 -4.49 10.61 -1.71
C ASN A 287 -4.67 9.26 -1.02
N TYR A 288 -4.13 9.12 0.17
CA TYR A 288 -4.26 7.90 0.97
C TYR A 288 -5.72 7.55 1.28
N ARG A 289 -6.57 8.55 1.58
CA ARG A 289 -8.02 8.37 1.79
C ARG A 289 -8.74 7.91 0.51
N PHE A 290 -8.28 8.32 -0.68
CA PHE A 290 -8.81 7.81 -1.95
C PHE A 290 -8.45 6.33 -2.14
N ASP A 291 -7.18 5.97 -1.91
CA ASP A 291 -6.70 4.59 -2.06
C ASP A 291 -7.45 3.62 -1.12
N LEU A 292 -7.63 4.00 0.15
CA LEU A 292 -8.46 3.26 1.11
C LEU A 292 -9.93 3.15 0.68
N ALA A 293 -10.52 4.21 0.13
CA ALA A 293 -11.91 4.20 -0.34
C ALA A 293 -12.11 3.28 -1.55
N VAL A 294 -11.14 3.24 -2.48
CA VAL A 294 -11.09 2.32 -3.62
C VAL A 294 -10.96 0.88 -3.11
N GLN A 295 -10.04 0.60 -2.18
CA GLN A 295 -9.84 -0.74 -1.60
C GLN A 295 -11.09 -1.28 -0.87
N LEU A 296 -11.87 -0.40 -0.21
CA LEU A 296 -13.12 -0.72 0.47
C LEU A 296 -14.37 -0.76 -0.44
N GLY A 297 -14.23 -0.49 -1.74
CA GLY A 297 -15.38 -0.35 -2.65
C GLY A 297 -16.31 0.83 -2.33
N ARG A 298 -15.86 1.82 -1.54
CA ARG A 298 -16.64 3.00 -1.11
C ARG A 298 -16.64 4.09 -2.20
N LEU A 299 -17.22 3.72 -3.34
CA LEU A 299 -17.27 4.49 -4.59
C LEU A 299 -17.73 5.95 -4.42
N GLU A 300 -18.74 6.23 -3.59
CA GLU A 300 -19.22 7.62 -3.41
C GLU A 300 -18.17 8.52 -2.74
N ILE A 301 -17.39 7.98 -1.79
CA ILE A 301 -16.31 8.69 -1.10
C ILE A 301 -15.15 8.91 -2.08
N ALA A 302 -14.78 7.88 -2.83
CA ALA A 302 -13.75 7.97 -3.87
C ALA A 302 -14.11 8.99 -4.97
N LYS A 303 -15.38 9.05 -5.40
CA LYS A 303 -15.91 10.03 -6.36
C LYS A 303 -15.79 11.48 -5.85
N ALA A 304 -16.20 11.71 -4.61
CA ALA A 304 -16.08 13.03 -3.98
C ALA A 304 -14.62 13.51 -3.95
N ILE A 305 -13.69 12.64 -3.56
CA ILE A 305 -12.26 12.95 -3.53
C ILE A 305 -11.68 13.14 -4.95
N ALA A 306 -12.09 12.32 -5.93
CA ALA A 306 -11.66 12.46 -7.32
C ALA A 306 -12.12 13.80 -7.95
N THR A 307 -13.31 14.28 -7.59
CA THR A 307 -13.83 15.59 -8.02
C THR A 307 -13.07 16.77 -7.40
N GLU A 308 -12.60 16.64 -6.16
CA GLU A 308 -11.75 17.66 -5.52
C GLU A 308 -10.34 17.69 -6.11
N VAL A 309 -9.73 16.52 -6.33
CA VAL A 309 -8.33 16.39 -6.79
C VAL A 309 -8.17 16.57 -8.32
N GLN A 310 -9.23 16.32 -9.10
CA GLN A 310 -9.28 16.46 -10.57
C GLN A 310 -8.11 15.77 -11.30
N SER A 311 -7.81 14.53 -10.90
CA SER A 311 -6.71 13.72 -11.47
C SER A 311 -7.24 12.63 -12.39
N GLU A 312 -6.81 12.65 -13.65
CA GLU A 312 -7.19 11.68 -14.69
C GLU A 312 -6.93 10.22 -14.26
N SER A 313 -5.80 9.93 -13.62
CA SER A 313 -5.46 8.57 -13.17
C SER A 313 -6.41 8.06 -12.08
N LYS A 314 -6.80 8.92 -11.13
CA LYS A 314 -7.81 8.59 -10.12
C LYS A 314 -9.19 8.35 -10.74
N TRP A 315 -9.59 9.19 -11.70
CA TRP A 315 -10.84 9.00 -12.43
C TRP A 315 -10.86 7.69 -13.20
N LYS A 316 -9.75 7.32 -13.84
CA LYS A 316 -9.63 6.01 -14.52
C LYS A 316 -9.74 4.84 -13.54
N GLN A 317 -9.00 4.87 -12.43
CA GLN A 317 -9.02 3.81 -11.42
C GLN A 317 -10.40 3.66 -10.75
N LEU A 318 -11.10 4.78 -10.54
CA LEU A 318 -12.49 4.80 -10.06
C LEU A 318 -13.46 4.25 -11.12
N GLY A 319 -13.26 4.59 -12.39
CA GLY A 319 -14.06 4.09 -13.51
C GLY A 319 -13.94 2.57 -13.69
N GLU A 320 -12.73 2.03 -13.59
CA GLU A 320 -12.48 0.58 -13.60
C GLU A 320 -13.22 -0.13 -12.46
N LEU A 321 -13.22 0.43 -11.25
CA LEU A 321 -13.96 -0.09 -10.10
C LEU A 321 -15.48 0.08 -10.24
N ALA A 322 -15.96 1.19 -10.82
CA ALA A 322 -17.38 1.41 -11.09
C ALA A 322 -17.91 0.43 -12.14
N MET A 323 -17.13 0.13 -13.19
CA MET A 323 -17.47 -0.91 -14.17
C MET A 323 -17.52 -2.30 -13.54
N SER A 324 -16.51 -2.69 -12.74
CA SER A 324 -16.48 -4.02 -12.11
C SER A 324 -17.59 -4.26 -11.08
N THR A 325 -18.14 -3.19 -10.52
CA THR A 325 -19.28 -3.23 -9.58
C THR A 325 -20.65 -3.00 -10.25
N GLY A 326 -20.68 -2.78 -11.57
CA GLY A 326 -21.93 -2.59 -12.33
C GLY A 326 -22.59 -1.21 -12.19
N LYS A 327 -21.89 -0.21 -11.65
CA LYS A 327 -22.40 1.18 -11.56
C LYS A 327 -22.13 1.95 -12.86
N LEU A 328 -22.92 1.67 -13.90
CA LEU A 328 -22.72 2.22 -15.25
C LEU A 328 -22.74 3.75 -15.30
N ASP A 329 -23.71 4.41 -14.66
CA ASP A 329 -23.79 5.89 -14.64
C ASP A 329 -22.51 6.53 -14.07
N MET A 330 -21.97 5.94 -12.98
CA MET A 330 -20.73 6.41 -12.38
C MET A 330 -19.53 6.12 -13.27
N ALA A 331 -19.51 4.98 -13.97
CA ALA A 331 -18.46 4.65 -14.93
C ALA A 331 -18.45 5.63 -16.11
N GLU A 332 -19.61 6.02 -16.65
CA GLU A 332 -19.72 7.05 -17.71
C GLU A 332 -19.07 8.37 -17.27
N GLU A 333 -19.47 8.89 -16.11
CA GLU A 333 -18.89 10.11 -15.55
C GLU A 333 -17.36 9.99 -15.38
N CYS A 334 -16.89 8.88 -14.80
CA CYS A 334 -15.47 8.66 -14.55
C CYS A 334 -14.65 8.58 -15.85
N LEU A 335 -15.14 7.88 -16.87
CA LEU A 335 -14.48 7.76 -18.17
C LEU A 335 -14.45 9.11 -18.92
N LEU A 336 -15.51 9.92 -18.78
CA LEU A 336 -15.58 11.27 -19.35
C LEU A 336 -14.57 12.22 -18.68
N TYR A 337 -14.44 12.19 -17.36
CA TYR A 337 -13.41 12.95 -16.64
C TYR A 337 -11.98 12.43 -16.87
N ALA A 338 -11.81 11.12 -17.07
CA ALA A 338 -10.51 10.51 -17.43
C ALA A 338 -10.13 10.68 -18.91
N MET A 339 -11.00 11.28 -19.73
CA MET A 339 -10.86 11.37 -21.20
C MET A 339 -10.64 10.02 -21.90
N ASP A 340 -11.12 8.91 -21.33
CA ASP A 340 -10.99 7.58 -21.95
C ASP A 340 -12.11 7.36 -22.99
N LEU A 341 -11.89 7.96 -24.16
CA LEU A 341 -12.82 7.88 -25.29
C LEU A 341 -13.03 6.44 -25.80
N SER A 342 -12.09 5.53 -25.54
CA SER A 342 -12.20 4.13 -25.92
C SER A 342 -13.10 3.35 -24.97
N GLY A 343 -12.98 3.60 -23.66
CA GLY A 343 -13.90 3.09 -22.65
C GLY A 343 -15.32 3.61 -22.86
N LEU A 344 -15.48 4.92 -23.15
CA LEU A 344 -16.79 5.49 -23.51
C LEU A 344 -17.38 4.86 -24.78
N LEU A 345 -16.56 4.61 -25.81
CA LEU A 345 -17.00 3.94 -27.03
C LEU A 345 -17.57 2.56 -26.73
N LEU A 346 -16.87 1.77 -25.92
CA LEU A 346 -17.31 0.44 -25.50
C LEU A 346 -18.60 0.51 -24.68
N LEU A 347 -18.71 1.45 -23.74
CA LEU A 347 -19.88 1.62 -22.90
C LEU A 347 -21.12 2.00 -23.73
N TYR A 348 -21.08 3.08 -24.51
CA TYR A 348 -22.24 3.52 -25.28
C TYR A 348 -22.63 2.54 -26.40
N SER A 349 -21.66 1.88 -27.06
CA SER A 349 -21.97 0.86 -28.08
C SER A 349 -22.61 -0.40 -27.47
N SER A 350 -22.20 -0.80 -26.26
CA SER A 350 -22.83 -1.91 -25.53
C SER A 350 -24.23 -1.58 -25.04
N LEU A 351 -24.50 -0.31 -24.70
CA LEU A 351 -25.81 0.19 -24.30
C LEU A 351 -26.75 0.51 -25.48
N GLY A 352 -26.21 0.67 -26.70
CA GLY A 352 -26.96 1.17 -27.86
C GLY A 352 -27.33 2.65 -27.78
N ASP A 353 -26.61 3.45 -26.98
CA ASP A 353 -26.92 4.87 -26.79
C ASP A 353 -26.43 5.74 -27.97
N ALA A 354 -27.33 6.03 -28.90
CA ALA A 354 -27.06 6.89 -30.05
C ALA A 354 -26.77 8.36 -29.70
N ASP A 355 -27.29 8.86 -28.57
CA ASP A 355 -27.03 10.23 -28.11
C ASP A 355 -25.64 10.33 -27.46
N GLY A 356 -25.28 9.34 -26.62
CA GLY A 356 -23.94 9.15 -26.07
C GLY A 356 -22.87 9.01 -27.16
N ILE A 357 -23.08 8.13 -28.15
CA ILE A 357 -22.18 7.99 -29.31
C ILE A 357 -22.09 9.30 -30.11
N THR A 358 -23.18 10.06 -30.25
CA THR A 358 -23.15 11.35 -30.95
C THR A 358 -22.29 12.39 -30.21
N LYS A 359 -22.41 12.50 -28.89
CA LYS A 359 -21.56 13.38 -28.06
C LYS A 359 -20.09 12.94 -28.10
N LEU A 360 -19.85 11.63 -28.02
CA LEU A 360 -18.51 11.05 -28.11
C LEU A 360 -17.84 11.34 -29.46
N ALA A 361 -18.60 11.28 -30.56
CA ALA A 361 -18.10 11.57 -31.91
C ALA A 361 -17.51 12.99 -32.03
N SER A 362 -18.19 13.99 -31.44
CA SER A 362 -17.72 15.38 -31.42
C SER A 362 -16.49 15.56 -30.53
N VAL A 363 -16.50 15.02 -29.30
CA VAL A 363 -15.34 15.11 -28.39
C VAL A 363 -14.12 14.40 -28.99
N ALA A 364 -14.31 13.25 -29.63
CA ALA A 364 -13.24 12.53 -30.32
C ALA A 364 -12.70 13.30 -31.55
N LYS A 365 -13.54 14.04 -32.28
CA LYS A 365 -13.09 14.91 -33.38
C LYS A 365 -12.27 16.09 -32.85
N GLU A 366 -12.73 16.74 -31.78
CA GLU A 366 -12.02 17.85 -31.13
C GLU A 366 -10.65 17.43 -30.55
N GLN A 367 -10.55 16.23 -29.97
CA GLN A 367 -9.27 15.67 -29.50
C GLN A 367 -8.40 15.05 -30.62
N GLY A 368 -8.80 15.11 -31.89
CA GLY A 368 -8.07 14.53 -33.01
C GLY A 368 -8.00 12.98 -32.99
N LYS A 369 -8.87 12.31 -32.22
CA LYS A 369 -8.97 10.85 -32.12
C LYS A 369 -9.82 10.30 -33.27
N ASN A 370 -9.32 10.52 -34.48
CA ASN A 370 -9.99 10.26 -35.76
C ASN A 370 -10.61 8.85 -35.87
N ASN A 371 -9.95 7.81 -35.36
CA ASN A 371 -10.47 6.44 -35.42
C ASN A 371 -11.73 6.23 -34.56
N VAL A 372 -11.76 6.79 -33.35
CA VAL A 372 -12.93 6.72 -32.45
C VAL A 372 -14.07 7.52 -33.05
N SER A 373 -13.79 8.75 -33.51
CA SER A 373 -14.78 9.61 -34.15
C SER A 373 -15.38 8.97 -35.42
N PHE A 374 -14.55 8.34 -36.27
CA PHE A 374 -15.00 7.58 -37.44
C PHE A 374 -15.91 6.40 -37.05
N LEU A 375 -15.54 5.59 -36.06
CA LEU A 375 -16.38 4.48 -35.56
C LEU A 375 -17.72 4.99 -35.02
N CYS A 376 -17.73 6.09 -34.25
CA CYS A 376 -18.97 6.70 -33.78
C CYS A 376 -19.87 7.14 -34.95
N PHE A 377 -19.34 7.89 -35.91
CA PHE A 377 -20.13 8.33 -37.07
C PHE A 377 -20.62 7.16 -37.93
N PHE A 378 -19.82 6.10 -38.07
CA PHE A 378 -20.17 4.92 -38.85
C PHE A 378 -21.31 4.13 -38.20
N MET A 379 -21.24 3.90 -36.88
CA MET A 379 -22.34 3.26 -36.12
C MET A 379 -23.64 4.07 -36.15
N LEU A 380 -23.55 5.41 -36.18
CA LEU A 380 -24.68 6.32 -36.33
C LEU A 380 -25.20 6.43 -37.78
N GLY A 381 -24.57 5.75 -38.75
CA GLY A 381 -24.92 5.87 -40.18
C GLY A 381 -24.68 7.26 -40.78
N LYS A 382 -23.90 8.12 -40.11
CA LYS A 382 -23.51 9.48 -40.54
C LYS A 382 -22.34 9.39 -41.52
N LEU A 383 -22.60 8.79 -42.68
CA LEU A 383 -21.58 8.41 -43.67
C LEU A 383 -20.89 9.62 -44.30
N GLU A 384 -21.59 10.75 -44.42
CA GLU A 384 -21.06 12.00 -44.94
C GLU A 384 -19.99 12.59 -44.01
N GLU A 385 -20.19 12.52 -42.69
CA GLU A 385 -19.19 12.92 -41.68
C GLU A 385 -17.98 11.96 -41.66
N CYS A 386 -18.23 10.65 -41.83
CA CYS A 386 -17.15 9.66 -41.98
C CYS A 386 -16.26 9.97 -43.18
N LEU A 387 -16.89 10.26 -44.32
CA LEU A 387 -16.22 10.61 -45.56
C LEU A 387 -15.42 11.90 -45.41
N GLN A 388 -16.03 12.94 -44.83
CA GLN A 388 -15.38 14.21 -44.55
C GLN A 388 -14.16 14.04 -43.64
N LEU A 389 -14.24 13.18 -42.61
CA LEU A 389 -13.13 12.85 -41.71
C LEU A 389 -11.98 12.12 -42.43
N LEU A 390 -12.27 11.22 -43.38
CA LEU A 390 -11.24 10.60 -44.23
C LEU A 390 -10.56 11.62 -45.16
N ILE A 391 -11.30 12.58 -45.70
CA ILE A 391 -10.76 13.68 -46.51
C ILE A 391 -9.89 14.61 -45.64
N GLU A 392 -10.38 15.02 -44.46
CA GLU A 392 -9.65 15.86 -43.49
C GLU A 392 -8.37 15.20 -42.98
N SER A 393 -8.36 13.87 -42.85
CA SER A 393 -7.16 13.08 -42.50
C SER A 393 -6.27 12.73 -43.70
N ASN A 394 -6.54 13.29 -44.88
CA ASN A 394 -5.82 13.08 -46.15
C ASN A 394 -5.77 11.60 -46.62
N ARG A 395 -6.75 10.78 -46.21
CA ARG A 395 -6.90 9.37 -46.59
C ARG A 395 -7.86 9.21 -47.77
N ILE A 396 -7.55 9.93 -48.86
CA ILE A 396 -8.40 10.05 -50.05
C ILE A 396 -8.70 8.69 -50.74
N PRO A 397 -7.76 7.71 -50.84
CA PRO A 397 -8.09 6.40 -51.40
C PRO A 397 -9.11 5.62 -50.56
N GLU A 398 -9.00 5.67 -49.23
CA GLU A 398 -9.97 5.06 -48.30
C GLU A 398 -11.33 5.75 -48.42
N ALA A 399 -11.34 7.09 -48.54
CA ALA A 399 -12.55 7.87 -48.80
C ALA A 399 -13.25 7.43 -50.11
N ALA A 400 -12.50 7.19 -51.18
CA ALA A 400 -13.05 6.73 -52.46
C ALA A 400 -13.64 5.31 -52.37
N LEU A 401 -12.99 4.40 -51.65
CA LEU A 401 -13.51 3.05 -51.40
C LEU A 401 -14.77 3.07 -50.52
N MET A 402 -14.78 3.91 -49.48
CA MET A 402 -15.95 4.09 -48.61
C MET A 402 -17.13 4.65 -49.40
N ALA A 403 -16.91 5.68 -50.23
CA ALA A 403 -17.96 6.23 -51.08
C ALA A 403 -18.46 5.21 -52.10
N ARG A 404 -17.59 4.44 -52.76
CA ARG A 404 -18.03 3.38 -53.68
C ARG A 404 -18.95 2.36 -53.01
N SER A 405 -18.74 2.10 -51.73
CA SER A 405 -19.48 1.09 -50.97
C SER A 405 -20.78 1.61 -50.33
N TYR A 406 -20.80 2.88 -49.89
CA TYR A 406 -21.87 3.42 -49.03
C TYR A 406 -22.49 4.76 -49.52
N LEU A 407 -21.78 5.51 -50.38
CA LEU A 407 -22.18 6.83 -50.92
C LEU A 407 -21.75 6.97 -52.41
N PRO A 408 -22.25 6.11 -53.33
CA PRO A 408 -21.80 6.12 -54.72
C PRO A 408 -21.96 7.50 -55.39
N SER A 409 -22.97 8.29 -55.03
CA SER A 409 -23.16 9.68 -55.47
C SER A 409 -21.93 10.58 -55.28
N LYS A 410 -21.08 10.30 -54.28
CA LYS A 410 -19.89 11.09 -53.94
C LYS A 410 -18.60 10.61 -54.60
N VAL A 411 -18.57 9.42 -55.22
CA VAL A 411 -17.35 8.86 -55.81
C VAL A 411 -16.68 9.79 -56.84
N PRO A 412 -17.38 10.42 -57.80
CA PRO A 412 -16.72 11.29 -58.78
C PRO A 412 -16.00 12.49 -58.15
N GLU A 413 -16.59 13.09 -57.11
CA GLU A 413 -16.00 14.21 -56.36
C GLU A 413 -14.68 13.78 -55.69
N ILE A 414 -14.65 12.60 -55.06
CA ILE A 414 -13.49 12.08 -54.35
C ILE A 414 -12.43 11.55 -55.32
N VAL A 415 -12.83 10.92 -56.43
CA VAL A 415 -11.90 10.48 -57.48
C VAL A 415 -11.23 11.69 -58.14
N ALA A 416 -11.92 12.81 -58.33
CA ALA A 416 -11.30 14.06 -58.78
C ALA A 416 -10.28 14.61 -57.76
N LEU A 417 -10.58 14.56 -56.46
CA LEU A 417 -9.62 14.91 -55.40
C LEU A 417 -8.41 13.96 -55.38
N TRP A 418 -8.64 12.66 -55.55
CA TRP A 418 -7.59 11.64 -55.57
C TRP A 418 -6.68 11.80 -56.81
N LYS A 419 -7.26 11.98 -58.01
CA LYS A 419 -6.53 12.33 -59.24
C LYS A 419 -5.61 13.53 -59.00
N LYS A 420 -6.14 14.61 -58.42
CA LYS A 420 -5.39 15.86 -58.14
C LYS A 420 -4.25 15.67 -57.12
N ASP A 421 -4.44 14.85 -56.09
CA ASP A 421 -3.38 14.58 -55.12
C ASP A 421 -2.31 13.64 -55.69
N LEU A 422 -2.73 12.55 -56.33
CA LEU A 422 -1.85 11.56 -56.93
C LEU A 422 -1.03 12.15 -58.09
N GLN A 423 -1.56 13.14 -58.82
CA GLN A 423 -0.84 13.86 -59.88
C GLN A 423 0.44 14.56 -59.36
N LYS A 424 0.50 14.92 -58.07
CA LYS A 424 1.71 15.49 -57.45
C LYS A 424 2.85 14.47 -57.30
N VAL A 425 2.52 13.17 -57.22
CA VAL A 425 3.44 12.08 -56.92
C VAL A 425 3.73 11.23 -58.16
N ASN A 426 2.69 10.82 -58.89
CA ASN A 426 2.79 10.03 -60.11
C ASN A 426 1.63 10.36 -61.08
N PRO A 427 1.87 11.17 -62.14
CA PRO A 427 0.82 11.58 -63.07
C PRO A 427 0.22 10.41 -63.85
N LYS A 428 1.00 9.37 -64.20
CA LYS A 428 0.49 8.20 -64.93
C LYS A 428 -0.50 7.37 -64.10
N ALA A 429 -0.27 7.29 -62.78
CA ALA A 429 -1.19 6.62 -61.88
C ALA A 429 -2.49 7.42 -61.71
N ALA A 430 -2.42 8.76 -61.68
CA ALA A 430 -3.59 9.63 -61.65
C ALA A 430 -4.46 9.49 -62.91
N GLU A 431 -3.84 9.43 -64.10
CA GLU A 431 -4.54 9.19 -65.37
C GLU A 431 -5.18 7.79 -65.46
N SER A 432 -4.73 6.83 -64.66
CA SER A 432 -5.27 5.46 -64.62
C SER A 432 -6.51 5.31 -63.72
N LEU A 433 -6.89 6.34 -62.97
CA LEU A 433 -8.09 6.33 -62.13
C LEU A 433 -9.34 6.60 -62.98
N ALA A 434 -10.18 5.57 -63.17
CA ALA A 434 -11.46 5.74 -63.85
C ALA A 434 -12.47 6.51 -62.97
N ASP A 435 -13.16 7.48 -63.55
CA ASP A 435 -14.32 8.14 -62.94
C ASP A 435 -15.60 7.47 -63.45
N PRO A 436 -16.56 7.10 -62.58
CA PRO A 436 -17.84 6.52 -63.00
C PRO A 436 -18.63 7.36 -64.02
N ASN A 437 -18.47 8.68 -64.02
CA ASN A 437 -19.11 9.57 -65.00
C ASN A 437 -18.41 9.56 -66.37
N GLU A 438 -17.09 9.36 -66.40
CA GLU A 438 -16.29 9.33 -67.64
C GLU A 438 -16.31 7.94 -68.28
N TYR A 439 -16.35 6.88 -67.47
CA TYR A 439 -16.30 5.48 -67.91
C TYR A 439 -17.35 4.59 -67.21
N PRO A 440 -18.66 4.81 -67.42
CA PRO A 440 -19.72 3.98 -66.80
C PRO A 440 -19.54 2.47 -67.03
N ASN A 441 -19.02 2.08 -68.20
CA ASN A 441 -18.78 0.70 -68.60
C ASN A 441 -17.74 -0.07 -67.73
N LEU A 442 -17.03 0.62 -66.82
CA LEU A 442 -16.08 0.01 -65.88
C LEU A 442 -16.67 -0.17 -64.47
N PHE A 443 -17.93 0.24 -64.26
CA PHE A 443 -18.62 0.19 -62.98
C PHE A 443 -19.95 -0.54 -63.14
N ASP A 444 -19.92 -1.86 -63.00
CA ASP A 444 -21.12 -2.69 -62.98
C ASP A 444 -22.11 -2.21 -61.91
N ASP A 445 -23.40 -2.30 -62.22
CA ASP A 445 -24.52 -1.95 -61.33
C ASP A 445 -24.57 -0.51 -60.80
N TRP A 446 -23.77 0.41 -61.38
CA TRP A 446 -23.63 1.79 -60.89
C TRP A 446 -24.97 2.51 -60.67
N GLN A 447 -25.89 2.37 -61.61
CA GLN A 447 -27.21 3.01 -61.56
C GLN A 447 -28.16 2.35 -60.55
N ILE A 448 -27.97 1.06 -60.25
CA ILE A 448 -28.67 0.36 -59.17
C ILE A 448 -28.14 0.84 -57.82
N ALA A 449 -26.82 0.97 -57.67
CA ALA A 449 -26.19 1.46 -56.44
C ALA A 449 -26.65 2.88 -56.07
N LEU A 450 -26.81 3.77 -57.05
CA LEU A 450 -27.37 5.13 -56.85
C LEU A 450 -28.85 5.09 -56.41
N ASN A 451 -29.68 4.21 -56.99
CA ASN A 451 -31.08 4.05 -56.59
C ASN A 451 -31.21 3.46 -55.17
N VAL A 452 -30.34 2.51 -54.82
CA VAL A 452 -30.24 1.93 -53.48
C VAL A 452 -29.81 2.99 -52.46
N GLU A 453 -28.80 3.81 -52.77
CA GLU A 453 -28.38 4.93 -51.92
C GLU A 453 -29.55 5.88 -51.64
N ALA A 454 -30.27 6.32 -52.68
CA ALA A 454 -31.43 7.21 -52.55
C ALA A 454 -32.58 6.60 -51.72
N THR A 455 -32.79 5.28 -51.81
CA THR A 455 -33.84 4.55 -51.08
C THR A 455 -33.47 4.32 -49.61
N VAL A 456 -32.17 4.19 -49.30
CA VAL A 456 -31.65 3.93 -47.95
C VAL A 456 -31.37 5.22 -47.19
N ALA A 457 -30.97 6.31 -47.87
CA ALA A 457 -30.70 7.62 -47.27
C ALA A 457 -31.76 8.10 -46.25
N PRO A 458 -33.07 8.10 -46.53
CA PRO A 458 -34.08 8.55 -45.56
C PRO A 458 -34.30 7.61 -44.37
N LYS A 459 -33.74 6.39 -44.40
CA LYS A 459 -33.77 5.41 -43.30
C LYS A 459 -32.54 5.50 -42.40
N ARG A 460 -31.49 6.22 -42.80
CA ARG A 460 -30.27 6.44 -42.00
C ARG A 460 -30.61 7.33 -40.80
N GLY A 461 -30.08 6.99 -39.62
CA GLY A 461 -30.37 7.69 -38.37
C GLY A 461 -31.73 7.35 -37.72
N ILE A 462 -32.51 6.43 -38.29
CA ILE A 462 -33.68 5.84 -37.63
C ILE A 462 -33.23 4.51 -37.01
N TYR A 463 -33.06 4.51 -35.69
CA TYR A 463 -32.67 3.32 -34.93
C TYR A 463 -33.94 2.60 -34.43
N PRO A 464 -34.17 1.33 -34.81
CA PRO A 464 -35.29 0.56 -34.24
C PRO A 464 -35.05 0.32 -32.74
N PRO A 465 -36.09 0.25 -31.91
CA PRO A 465 -35.96 -0.09 -30.49
C PRO A 465 -35.27 -1.45 -30.30
N ALA A 466 -34.48 -1.60 -29.23
CA ALA A 466 -33.79 -2.85 -28.91
C ALA A 466 -34.75 -4.05 -28.73
N GLU A 467 -36.01 -3.79 -28.36
CA GLU A 467 -37.08 -4.81 -28.29
C GLU A 467 -37.36 -5.49 -29.63
N GLU A 468 -37.12 -4.80 -30.76
CA GLU A 468 -37.34 -5.34 -32.11
C GLU A 468 -36.14 -6.17 -32.62
N TYR A 469 -35.10 -6.38 -31.81
CA TYR A 469 -33.89 -7.12 -32.21
C TYR A 469 -34.19 -8.49 -32.83
N MET A 470 -35.15 -9.25 -32.27
CA MET A 470 -35.53 -10.56 -32.81
C MET A 470 -36.07 -10.49 -34.26
N ASN A 471 -36.69 -9.37 -34.65
CA ASN A 471 -37.18 -9.15 -36.02
C ASN A 471 -36.04 -8.82 -37.00
N HIS A 472 -34.81 -8.62 -36.51
CA HIS A 472 -33.64 -8.21 -37.28
C HIS A 472 -32.43 -9.14 -37.12
N ALA A 473 -32.48 -10.09 -36.17
CA ALA A 473 -31.43 -11.07 -35.93
C ALA A 473 -31.18 -12.01 -37.12
N GLU A 474 -32.22 -12.34 -37.89
CA GLU A 474 -32.15 -13.21 -39.08
C GLU A 474 -31.94 -12.44 -40.41
N ARG A 475 -31.52 -11.17 -40.38
CA ARG A 475 -31.22 -10.43 -41.62
C ARG A 475 -30.10 -11.13 -42.40
N SER A 476 -30.34 -11.39 -43.68
CA SER A 476 -29.36 -11.98 -44.58
C SER A 476 -28.10 -11.09 -44.68
N SER A 477 -26.94 -11.72 -44.88
CA SER A 477 -25.67 -11.04 -45.14
C SER A 477 -25.53 -10.56 -46.59
N GLU A 478 -26.61 -10.52 -47.36
CA GLU A 478 -26.63 -10.07 -48.76
C GLU A 478 -26.39 -8.56 -48.84
N SER A 479 -25.71 -8.11 -49.90
CA SER A 479 -25.55 -6.67 -50.11
C SER A 479 -26.89 -6.01 -50.49
N LEU A 480 -27.03 -4.73 -50.15
CA LEU A 480 -28.22 -3.95 -50.50
C LEU A 480 -28.45 -3.85 -52.02
N VAL A 481 -27.42 -4.07 -52.83
CA VAL A 481 -27.49 -4.10 -54.30
C VAL A 481 -28.02 -5.45 -54.80
N GLU A 482 -27.59 -6.57 -54.20
CA GLU A 482 -28.11 -7.91 -54.51
C GLU A 482 -29.59 -8.04 -54.10
N ALA A 483 -29.94 -7.58 -52.88
CA ALA A 483 -31.32 -7.58 -52.42
C ALA A 483 -32.24 -6.75 -53.34
N PHE A 484 -31.77 -5.61 -53.87
CA PHE A 484 -32.54 -4.78 -54.80
C PHE A 484 -32.70 -5.43 -56.18
N LYS A 485 -31.67 -6.13 -56.68
CA LYS A 485 -31.76 -6.95 -57.90
C LYS A 485 -32.78 -8.08 -57.74
N ASN A 486 -32.70 -8.82 -56.63
CA ASN A 486 -33.61 -9.93 -56.34
C ASN A 486 -35.07 -9.47 -56.27
N MET A 487 -35.34 -8.25 -55.81
CA MET A 487 -36.69 -7.64 -55.88
C MET A 487 -37.15 -7.31 -57.31
N HIS A 488 -36.29 -6.73 -58.16
CA HIS A 488 -36.69 -6.36 -59.53
C HIS A 488 -36.91 -7.56 -60.46
N VAL A 489 -36.18 -8.66 -60.27
CA VAL A 489 -36.32 -9.89 -61.07
C VAL A 489 -37.72 -10.51 -60.95
N HIS A 490 -38.48 -10.20 -59.89
CA HIS A 490 -39.86 -10.66 -59.71
C HIS A 490 -40.93 -9.79 -60.40
N GLU A 491 -40.64 -8.56 -60.86
CA GLU A 491 -41.63 -7.70 -61.53
C GLU A 491 -41.72 -7.92 -63.05
N ASP A 492 -40.62 -8.28 -63.71
CA ASP A 492 -40.56 -8.44 -65.19
C ASP A 492 -41.11 -9.79 -65.72
N ALA A 493 -41.64 -10.65 -64.85
CA ALA A 493 -42.07 -12.01 -65.19
C ALA A 493 -43.61 -12.19 -65.27
N LEU A 494 -44.27 -11.44 -66.16
CA LEU A 494 -45.69 -11.65 -66.50
C LEU A 494 -45.94 -11.74 -68.01
N PRO A 495 -46.06 -12.96 -68.57
CA PRO A 495 -46.81 -13.20 -69.80
C PRO A 495 -48.30 -13.37 -69.48
N ASN A 496 -49.15 -12.67 -70.22
CA ASN A 496 -50.53 -13.12 -70.44
C ASN A 496 -50.50 -14.51 -71.07
N ASP A 497 -51.42 -15.40 -70.69
CA ASP A 497 -52.43 -15.87 -71.63
C ASP A 497 -53.64 -16.49 -70.92
N ASN A 498 -54.76 -16.55 -71.66
CA ASN A 498 -56.06 -17.04 -71.21
C ASN A 498 -56.23 -18.56 -71.41
N GLU A 499 -57.28 -19.06 -70.77
CA GLU A 499 -58.02 -20.32 -71.01
C GLU A 499 -57.50 -21.62 -70.37
N ASP A 500 -58.38 -22.18 -69.52
CA ASP A 500 -58.27 -23.47 -68.85
C ASP A 500 -58.25 -24.64 -69.85
N ALA A 501 -57.33 -25.59 -69.63
CA ALA A 501 -57.52 -26.99 -69.98
C ALA A 501 -56.78 -27.87 -68.96
N VAL A 502 -57.53 -28.75 -68.28
CA VAL A 502 -57.02 -29.67 -67.25
C VAL A 502 -56.84 -31.05 -67.88
N ASP A 503 -55.61 -31.57 -67.84
CA ASP A 503 -55.22 -32.99 -67.94
C ASP A 503 -53.73 -33.07 -67.49
N GLU A 504 -53.33 -33.89 -66.50
CA GLU A 504 -53.07 -35.35 -66.58
C GLU A 504 -51.82 -35.70 -67.45
N VAL A 505 -50.79 -36.47 -67.03
CA VAL A 505 -50.48 -37.29 -65.82
C VAL A 505 -48.93 -37.51 -65.70
N VAL A 506 -48.47 -38.21 -64.64
CA VAL A 506 -47.14 -38.88 -64.42
C VAL A 506 -46.02 -37.93 -63.96
N GLU A 507 -45.60 -37.83 -62.69
CA GLU A 507 -45.47 -38.77 -61.55
C GLU A 507 -44.47 -39.94 -61.73
N ASP A 508 -43.25 -39.77 -61.20
CA ASP A 508 -42.44 -40.85 -60.60
C ASP A 508 -41.46 -40.26 -59.56
N GLY A 509 -41.04 -41.06 -58.57
CA GLY A 509 -39.92 -40.70 -57.66
C GLY A 509 -40.24 -40.36 -56.20
N GLY A 510 -41.16 -41.07 -55.55
CA GLY A 510 -41.03 -41.34 -54.11
C GLY A 510 -40.09 -42.54 -53.84
N VAL A 511 -39.85 -43.05 -52.62
CA VAL A 511 -40.40 -42.77 -51.28
C VAL A 511 -39.36 -43.23 -50.23
N GLU A 512 -39.31 -42.56 -49.06
CA GLU A 512 -38.88 -43.02 -47.72
C GLU A 512 -37.42 -43.42 -47.33
N GLU A 513 -37.17 -43.10 -46.05
CA GLU A 513 -36.37 -43.78 -45.01
C GLU A 513 -34.88 -44.12 -45.19
N SER A 514 -34.07 -43.56 -44.28
CA SER A 514 -33.34 -44.42 -43.32
C SER A 514 -33.07 -43.68 -42.00
N GLN A 515 -33.46 -44.33 -40.90
CA GLN A 515 -33.04 -44.05 -39.53
C GLN A 515 -31.79 -44.88 -39.18
N GLU A 516 -31.24 -44.66 -37.97
CA GLU A 516 -30.30 -45.54 -37.25
C GLU A 516 -28.87 -45.70 -37.83
N ASP A 517 -27.86 -46.10 -37.04
CA ASP A 517 -27.44 -45.71 -35.69
C ASP A 517 -26.04 -46.33 -35.43
N ALA A 518 -25.24 -45.74 -34.52
CA ALA A 518 -23.99 -46.33 -33.96
C ALA A 518 -22.88 -46.72 -34.99
N VAL A 519 -21.67 -47.19 -34.67
CA VAL A 519 -21.02 -47.66 -33.42
C VAL A 519 -19.55 -47.16 -33.37
N GLU A 520 -18.97 -47.11 -32.17
CA GLU A 520 -17.53 -47.01 -31.84
C GLU A 520 -16.61 -47.95 -32.64
N VAL A 521 -15.31 -47.60 -32.82
CA VAL A 521 -14.16 -48.43 -32.35
C VAL A 521 -12.93 -47.55 -32.06
N ASP A 522 -12.19 -47.90 -31.01
CA ASP A 522 -10.88 -47.38 -30.61
C ASP A 522 -9.68 -47.88 -31.46
N ALA A 523 -8.51 -47.31 -31.12
CA ALA A 523 -7.17 -47.93 -31.05
C ALA A 523 -6.24 -47.98 -32.30
N GLU A 524 -5.07 -47.35 -32.12
CA GLU A 524 -3.69 -47.86 -32.39
C GLU A 524 -3.32 -48.26 -33.86
N ASP A 525 -2.11 -48.09 -34.38
CA ASP A 525 -0.79 -47.80 -33.79
C ASP A 525 0.20 -47.26 -34.85
N GLU A 526 1.40 -46.83 -34.40
CA GLU A 526 2.69 -46.61 -35.12
C GLU A 526 2.74 -45.75 -36.41
N GLY A 527 3.77 -44.93 -36.64
CA GLY A 527 4.95 -44.66 -35.82
C GLY A 527 5.79 -43.51 -36.38
N VAL A 528 6.68 -42.94 -35.55
CA VAL A 528 7.61 -41.87 -35.94
C VAL A 528 9.01 -42.21 -35.44
N GLU A 529 9.88 -42.56 -36.38
CA GLU A 529 11.35 -42.53 -36.26
C GLU A 529 11.87 -41.50 -37.28
N GLU A 530 13.07 -40.91 -37.17
CA GLU A 530 13.92 -40.52 -36.03
C GLU A 530 15.09 -39.71 -36.65
N SER A 531 15.58 -38.64 -36.01
CA SER A 531 16.97 -38.15 -36.21
C SER A 531 17.35 -37.03 -35.22
N GLN A 532 18.04 -37.42 -34.14
CA GLN A 532 19.41 -36.99 -33.73
C GLN A 532 19.98 -35.68 -34.35
N ASP A 533 20.77 -34.83 -33.69
CA ASP A 533 21.33 -34.73 -32.31
C ASP A 533 21.62 -33.20 -32.07
N ASP A 534 22.19 -32.64 -30.99
CA ASP A 534 23.13 -33.09 -29.94
C ASP A 534 22.95 -32.22 -28.66
N ALA A 535 23.53 -32.59 -27.51
CA ALA A 535 23.52 -31.80 -26.27
C ALA A 535 24.89 -31.83 -25.55
N VAL A 536 25.32 -30.68 -24.99
CA VAL A 536 26.48 -30.61 -24.08
C VAL A 536 26.20 -29.70 -22.88
N GLU A 537 26.61 -30.18 -21.71
CA GLU A 537 26.41 -29.63 -20.36
C GLU A 537 27.33 -28.44 -20.03
N VAL A 538 27.01 -27.71 -18.95
CA VAL A 538 28.03 -27.03 -18.13
C VAL A 538 27.63 -27.00 -16.66
N GLU A 539 28.57 -27.40 -15.80
CA GLU A 539 28.42 -27.54 -14.35
C GLU A 539 28.53 -26.20 -13.59
N ALA A 540 28.25 -26.24 -12.28
CA ALA A 540 28.39 -25.11 -11.35
C ALA A 540 29.60 -25.28 -10.42
N GLU A 541 30.27 -24.18 -10.06
CA GLU A 541 30.68 -23.83 -8.68
C GLU A 541 31.49 -22.50 -8.63
N GLY A 542 31.50 -21.83 -7.47
CA GLY A 542 32.71 -21.11 -7.01
C GLY A 542 32.77 -19.57 -7.03
N SER A 543 32.34 -18.95 -5.91
CA SER A 543 33.13 -17.99 -5.11
C SER A 543 33.55 -16.57 -5.61
N THR A 544 33.18 -15.58 -4.79
CA THR A 544 33.95 -14.38 -4.34
C THR A 544 34.26 -13.17 -5.25
N ASP A 545 33.75 -12.02 -4.78
CA ASP A 545 34.42 -10.73 -4.52
C ASP A 545 34.72 -9.70 -5.65
N GLY A 546 34.42 -8.44 -5.33
CA GLY A 546 35.39 -7.35 -5.55
C GLY A 546 35.24 -6.41 -6.76
N ALA A 547 35.03 -5.12 -6.44
CA ALA A 547 35.49 -3.93 -7.18
C ALA A 547 34.96 -3.66 -8.61
N VAL A 548 33.93 -2.81 -8.69
CA VAL A 548 33.62 -2.02 -9.90
C VAL A 548 34.67 -0.91 -10.06
N LEU A 549 35.43 -0.96 -11.15
CA LEU A 549 36.40 0.09 -11.50
C LEU A 549 35.71 1.29 -12.17
N VAL A 550 35.94 2.48 -11.60
CA VAL A 550 35.54 3.76 -12.19
C VAL A 550 36.59 4.19 -13.21
N ASN A 551 36.18 4.42 -14.46
CA ASN A 551 36.92 5.26 -15.39
C ASN A 551 36.05 6.48 -15.72
N GLY A 552 36.58 7.67 -15.45
CA GLY A 552 35.83 8.91 -15.59
C GLY A 552 35.89 9.48 -17.00
N ASN A 553 35.16 10.58 -17.21
CA ASN A 553 35.59 11.59 -18.16
C ASN A 553 35.38 12.98 -17.55
N SER A 554 36.42 13.81 -17.61
CA SER A 554 36.42 15.15 -17.05
C SER A 554 35.76 16.15 -17.99
N SER A 555 35.03 17.11 -17.44
CA SER A 555 34.70 18.36 -18.13
C SER A 555 34.81 19.49 -17.11
N GLU A 556 35.43 20.58 -17.53
CA GLU A 556 35.85 21.69 -16.68
C GLU A 556 34.64 22.56 -16.29
N GLU A 557 34.64 23.11 -15.08
CA GLU A 557 34.47 24.55 -14.93
C GLU A 557 34.99 25.04 -13.57
N GLN A 558 35.67 26.19 -13.59
CA GLN A 558 36.53 26.69 -12.52
C GLN A 558 36.12 28.11 -12.15
N TRP A 559 35.62 28.32 -10.93
CA TRP A 559 35.45 29.66 -10.37
C TRP A 559 36.14 29.76 -9.01
N VAL A 560 37.28 30.47 -9.03
CA VAL A 560 38.08 30.81 -7.85
C VAL A 560 37.66 32.20 -7.36
N LEU A 561 37.30 32.31 -6.08
CA LEU A 561 37.53 33.52 -5.30
C LEU A 561 38.05 33.14 -3.91
N THR A 562 39.19 33.73 -3.56
CA THR A 562 39.96 33.51 -2.33
C THR A 562 39.45 34.36 -1.16
N PRO A 563 39.80 34.01 0.10
CA PRO A 563 39.32 34.73 1.28
C PRO A 563 40.14 35.98 1.60
N GLU A 564 39.53 36.95 2.30
CA GLU A 564 40.23 37.99 3.05
C GLU A 564 39.78 38.01 4.52
N GLN A 565 40.79 37.84 5.39
CA GLN A 565 40.96 38.32 6.78
C GLN A 565 39.89 37.99 7.84
#